data_AF-A0A498JRF0-F1
#
_entry.id   AF-A0A498JRF0-F1
#
_cell.length_a   1.000
_cell.length_b   1.000
_cell.length_c   1.000
_cell.angle_alpha   90.00
_cell.angle_beta   90.00
_cell.angle_gamma   90.00
#
_symmetry.space_group_name_H-M   'P 1'
#
loop_
_entity.id
_entity.type
_entity.pdbx_description
1 polymer ?
#
loop_
_entity_poly.entity_id
_entity_poly.type
_entity_poly.pdbx_seq_one_letter_code
_entity_poly.pdbx_strand_id
1 'polypeptide(L)'
;MQLVSYSLSDVFQQLGRRIIIDMFFAGTNTSSATLNPRALRKAQDEVREVLKGKRKVEESDMSELVYLKLVLNESFRLHLPMPLLVPRETLDEYMPKIIPPLHRVPPT
;
A
#
# COMPACT_ATOMS: atom_id res chain seq x y z
N MET A 1 -33.25 -16.10 -20.14
CA MET A 1 -33.20 -15.28 -18.91
C MET A 1 -32.20 -15.83 -17.88
N GLN A 2 -32.16 -17.14 -17.60
CA GLN A 2 -31.23 -17.74 -16.62
C GLN A 2 -29.72 -17.59 -16.97
N LEU A 3 -29.34 -17.68 -18.23
CA LEU A 3 -27.92 -17.57 -18.65
C LEU A 3 -27.31 -16.19 -18.35
N VAL A 4 -28.11 -15.12 -18.44
CA VAL A 4 -27.66 -13.75 -18.14
C VAL A 4 -27.43 -13.58 -16.64
N SER A 5 -28.30 -14.14 -15.81
CA SER A 5 -28.12 -14.13 -14.35
C SER A 5 -26.87 -14.92 -13.90
N TYR A 6 -26.56 -16.06 -14.51
CA TYR A 6 -25.32 -16.81 -14.21
C TYR A 6 -24.06 -16.03 -14.62
N SER A 7 -24.09 -15.39 -15.78
CA SER A 7 -22.99 -14.54 -16.24
C SER A 7 -22.75 -13.33 -15.32
N LEU A 8 -23.81 -12.68 -14.84
CA LEU A 8 -23.69 -11.56 -13.91
C LEU A 8 -23.13 -12.00 -12.55
N SER A 9 -23.57 -13.14 -12.03
CA SER A 9 -23.02 -13.70 -10.78
C SER A 9 -21.55 -14.07 -10.93
N ASP A 10 -21.15 -14.61 -12.08
CA ASP A 10 -19.76 -14.99 -12.33
C ASP A 10 -18.84 -13.76 -12.41
N VAL A 11 -19.26 -12.69 -13.10
CA VAL A 11 -18.52 -11.42 -13.14
C VAL A 11 -18.36 -10.83 -11.74
N PHE A 12 -19.42 -10.84 -10.92
CA PHE A 12 -19.35 -10.35 -9.54
C PHE A 12 -18.38 -11.17 -8.68
N GLN A 13 -18.41 -12.50 -8.81
CA GLN A 13 -17.48 -13.38 -8.09
C GLN A 13 -16.03 -13.19 -8.56
N GLN A 14 -15.81 -13.01 -9.87
CA GLN A 14 -14.49 -12.71 -10.43
C GLN A 14 -13.94 -11.37 -9.93
N LEU A 15 -14.79 -10.34 -9.84
CA LEU A 15 -14.42 -9.03 -9.31
C LEU A 15 -14.02 -9.12 -7.84
N GLY A 16 -14.82 -9.81 -7.01
CA GLY A 16 -14.51 -10.01 -5.59
C GLY A 16 -13.17 -10.73 -5.38
N ARG A 17 -12.91 -11.77 -6.18
CA ARG A 17 -11.63 -12.48 -6.15
C ARG A 17 -10.44 -11.58 -6.50
N ARG A 18 -10.56 -10.72 -7.51
CA ARG A 18 -9.48 -9.81 -7.93
C ARG A 18 -9.13 -8.81 -6.84
N ILE A 19 -10.12 -8.16 -6.23
CA ILE A 19 -9.90 -7.17 -5.17
C ILE A 19 -9.14 -7.77 -3.98
N ILE A 20 -9.51 -8.98 -3.56
CA ILE A 20 -8.85 -9.66 -2.43
C ILE A 20 -7.39 -9.98 -2.76
N ILE A 21 -7.14 -10.46 -3.97
CA ILE A 21 -5.79 -10.78 -4.45
C ILE A 21 -4.93 -9.51 -4.51
N ASP A 22 -5.45 -8.43 -5.10
CA ASP A 22 -4.73 -7.16 -5.24
C ASP A 22 -4.38 -6.57 -3.86
N MET A 23 -5.31 -6.62 -2.89
CA MET A 23 -5.07 -6.17 -1.52
C MET A 23 -3.97 -6.98 -0.82
N PHE A 24 -3.96 -8.30 -0.98
CA PHE A 24 -2.96 -9.18 -0.36
C PHE A 24 -1.55 -8.95 -0.94
N PHE A 25 -1.45 -8.88 -2.26
CA PHE A 25 -0.17 -8.61 -2.94
C PHE A 25 0.35 -7.21 -2.64
N ALA A 26 -0.51 -6.19 -2.71
CA ALA A 26 -0.13 -4.82 -2.39
C ALA A 26 0.37 -4.70 -0.95
N GLY A 27 -0.36 -5.25 0.01
CA GLY A 27 0.04 -5.22 1.43
C GLY A 27 1.36 -5.94 1.70
N THR A 28 1.55 -7.14 1.14
CA THR A 28 2.75 -7.95 1.39
C THR A 28 4.00 -7.34 0.77
N ASN A 29 3.94 -6.96 -0.52
CA ASN A 29 5.09 -6.42 -1.24
C ASN A 29 5.55 -5.08 -0.65
N THR A 30 4.60 -4.18 -0.33
CA THR A 30 4.93 -2.88 0.22
C THR A 30 5.45 -2.97 1.66
N SER A 31 4.85 -3.83 2.49
CA SER A 31 5.31 -4.04 3.87
C SER A 31 6.72 -4.64 3.87
N SER A 32 6.97 -5.69 3.09
CA SER A 32 8.29 -6.32 3.02
C SER A 32 9.38 -5.37 2.51
N ALA A 33 9.05 -4.47 1.58
CA ALA A 33 10.00 -3.49 1.07
C ALA A 33 10.34 -2.39 2.09
N THR A 34 9.43 -2.08 3.03
CA THR A 34 9.59 -1.00 4.02
C THR A 34 10.39 -1.43 5.26
N LEU A 35 10.43 -2.73 5.56
CA LEU A 35 11.03 -3.26 6.79
C LEU A 35 12.57 -3.36 6.71
N ASN A 36 13.27 -2.43 7.37
CA ASN A 36 14.71 -2.54 7.59
C ASN A 36 15.00 -3.40 8.85
N PRO A 37 15.62 -4.58 8.72
CA PRO A 37 15.80 -5.51 9.84
C PRO A 37 16.62 -4.95 11.00
N ARG A 38 17.55 -4.02 10.73
CA ARG A 38 18.37 -3.37 11.78
C ARG A 38 17.56 -2.36 12.60
N ALA A 39 16.73 -1.56 11.93
CA ALA A 39 15.88 -0.58 12.59
C ALA A 39 14.72 -1.26 13.32
N LEU A 40 14.16 -2.33 12.73
CA LEU A 40 13.03 -3.07 13.28
C LEU A 40 13.36 -3.71 14.64
N ARG A 41 14.58 -4.22 14.83
CA ARG A 41 14.98 -4.80 16.12
C ARG A 41 14.88 -3.80 17.27
N LYS A 42 15.41 -2.59 17.06
CA LYS A 42 15.31 -1.50 18.05
C LYS A 42 13.86 -1.06 18.30
N ALA A 43 13.03 -1.06 17.26
CA ALA A 43 11.62 -0.72 17.40
C ALA A 43 10.84 -1.81 18.17
N GLN A 44 11.18 -3.08 17.97
CA GLN A 44 10.62 -4.19 18.75
C GLN A 44 11.05 -4.11 20.22
N ASP A 45 12.29 -3.69 20.50
CA ASP A 45 12.77 -3.47 21.86
C ASP A 45 12.00 -2.32 22.54
N GLU A 46 11.80 -1.18 21.85
CA GLU A 46 10.95 -0.07 22.34
C GLU A 46 9.54 -0.56 22.67
N VAL A 47 8.90 -1.29 21.76
CA VAL A 47 7.55 -1.83 21.98
C VAL A 47 7.49 -2.72 23.22
N ARG A 48 8.50 -3.58 23.43
CA ARG A 48 8.55 -4.47 24.59
C ARG A 48 8.73 -3.72 25.91
N GLU A 49 9.47 -2.62 25.90
CA GLU A 49 9.69 -1.79 27.08
C GLU A 49 8.47 -0.91 27.39
N VAL A 50 7.91 -0.23 26.38
CA VAL A 50 6.75 0.68 26.55
C VAL A 50 5.47 -0.07 26.90
N LEU A 51 5.24 -1.24 26.27
CA LEU A 51 4.01 -2.04 26.48
C LEU A 51 4.19 -3.15 27.52
N LYS A 52 5.26 -3.09 28.33
CA LYS A 52 5.59 -4.13 29.30
C LYS A 52 4.43 -4.36 30.27
N GLY A 53 3.88 -5.58 30.26
CA GLY A 53 2.79 -5.99 31.14
C GLY A 53 1.38 -5.69 30.61
N LYS A 54 1.23 -5.02 29.46
CA LYS A 54 -0.06 -4.89 28.77
C LYS A 54 -0.38 -6.13 27.95
N ARG A 55 -1.61 -6.63 28.07
CA ARG A 55 -2.10 -7.80 27.30
C ARG A 55 -2.61 -7.43 25.90
N LYS A 56 -2.98 -6.16 25.68
CA LYS A 56 -3.55 -5.67 24.43
C LYS A 56 -2.99 -4.27 24.15
N VAL A 57 -2.69 -4.02 22.89
CA VAL A 57 -2.24 -2.72 22.39
C VAL A 57 -3.47 -1.90 22.00
N GLU A 58 -3.53 -0.65 22.45
CA GLU A 58 -4.56 0.31 22.09
C GLU A 58 -3.99 1.41 21.18
N GLU A 59 -4.85 2.12 20.45
CA GLU A 59 -4.40 3.21 19.56
C GLU A 59 -3.74 4.37 20.33
N SER A 60 -4.17 4.60 21.58
CA SER A 60 -3.57 5.56 22.50
C SER A 60 -2.08 5.27 22.76
N ASP A 61 -1.69 4.00 22.81
CA ASP A 61 -0.31 3.57 23.05
C ASP A 61 0.63 3.93 21.89
N MET A 62 0.08 4.17 20.69
CA MET A 62 0.87 4.53 19.51
C MET A 62 1.60 5.87 19.68
N SER A 63 1.12 6.74 20.57
CA SER A 63 1.74 8.02 20.91
C SER A 63 3.06 7.87 21.68
N GLU A 64 3.19 6.79 22.46
CA GLU A 64 4.37 6.50 23.29
C GLU A 64 5.50 5.78 22.47
N LEU A 65 5.16 5.19 21.33
CA LEU A 65 6.10 4.47 20.45
C LEU A 65 6.82 5.42 19.48
N VAL A 66 7.62 6.31 20.03
CA VAL A 66 8.27 7.42 19.31
C VAL A 66 9.28 6.91 18.27
N TYR A 67 10.13 5.97 18.63
CA TYR A 67 11.17 5.45 17.73
C TYR A 67 10.56 4.65 16.57
N LEU A 68 9.54 3.81 16.83
CA LEU A 68 8.80 3.12 15.78
C LEU A 68 8.21 4.12 14.76
N LYS A 69 7.61 5.21 15.23
CA LYS A 69 7.07 6.27 14.36
C LYS A 69 8.15 6.96 13.52
N LEU A 70 9.29 7.27 14.13
CA LEU A 70 10.43 7.89 13.43
C LEU A 70 11.00 6.96 12.35
N VAL A 71 11.16 5.67 12.65
CA VAL A 71 11.64 4.68 11.69
C VAL A 71 10.69 4.56 10.50
N LEU A 72 9.38 4.50 10.72
CA LEU A 72 8.40 4.47 9.64
C LEU A 72 8.50 5.72 8.75
N ASN A 73 8.52 6.90 9.35
CA ASN A 73 8.62 8.16 8.62
C ASN A 73 9.91 8.24 7.80
N GLU A 74 11.05 7.85 8.38
CA GLU A 74 12.34 7.88 7.69
C GLU A 74 12.43 6.84 6.58
N SER A 75 11.88 5.63 6.79
CA SER A 75 11.78 4.62 5.74
C SER A 75 10.99 5.13 4.54
N PHE A 76 9.83 5.75 4.76
CA PHE A 76 9.05 6.34 3.67
C PHE A 76 9.75 7.54 3.03
N ARG A 77 10.50 8.35 3.78
CA ARG A 77 11.26 9.48 3.22
C ARG A 77 12.37 9.02 2.26
N LEU A 78 13.11 7.98 2.64
CA LEU A 78 14.25 7.48 1.86
C LEU A 78 13.78 6.62 0.68
N HIS A 79 12.85 5.70 0.93
CA HIS A 79 12.35 4.75 -0.05
C HIS A 79 10.88 4.46 0.18
N LEU A 80 9.99 5.22 -0.45
CA LEU A 80 8.63 4.73 -0.67
C LEU A 80 8.74 3.44 -1.51
N PRO A 81 8.08 2.33 -1.12
CA PRO A 81 7.99 1.13 -1.94
C PRO A 81 7.41 1.39 -3.35
N MET A 82 6.74 2.53 -3.52
CA MET A 82 6.21 3.02 -4.79
C MET A 82 6.60 4.51 -4.96
N PRO A 83 7.83 4.81 -5.41
CA PRO A 83 8.31 6.19 -5.57
C PRO A 83 7.54 6.95 -6.65
N LEU A 84 7.16 6.23 -7.71
CA LEU A 84 6.23 6.69 -8.73
C LEU A 84 4.88 6.08 -8.42
N LEU A 85 3.94 6.91 -7.97
CA LEU A 85 2.56 6.52 -7.74
C LEU A 85 1.97 5.89 -9.02
N VAL A 86 0.88 5.13 -8.88
CA VAL A 86 0.14 4.61 -10.03
C VAL A 86 -0.16 5.78 -10.99
N PRO A 87 0.15 5.65 -12.30
CA PRO A 87 -0.12 6.69 -13.28
C PRO A 87 -1.54 7.21 -13.14
N ARG A 88 -1.67 8.52 -12.96
CA ARG A 88 -2.97 9.18 -12.89
C ARG A 88 -3.37 9.58 -14.31
N GLU A 89 -4.53 9.12 -14.72
CA GLU A 89 -5.19 9.62 -15.94
C GLU A 89 -6.10 10.78 -15.55
N THR A 90 -6.06 11.89 -16.31
CA THR A 90 -6.98 13.02 -16.15
C THR A 90 -8.29 12.72 -16.88
N LEU A 91 -9.43 12.85 -16.20
CA LEU A 91 -10.75 12.59 -16.79
C LEU A 91 -11.35 13.79 -17.54
N ASP A 92 -10.61 14.90 -17.67
CA ASP A 92 -11.11 16.13 -18.29
C ASP A 92 -10.44 16.44 -19.63
N GLU A 93 -11.27 16.68 -20.63
CA GLU A 93 -10.92 17.17 -21.98
C GLU A 93 -10.29 18.58 -21.96
N TYR A 94 -10.35 19.29 -20.83
CA TYR A 94 -9.96 20.70 -20.67
C TYR A 94 -8.63 20.91 -19.92
N MET A 95 -7.67 19.99 -20.03
CA MET A 95 -6.28 20.34 -19.73
C MET A 95 -5.63 20.95 -20.98
N PRO A 96 -5.03 22.16 -20.95
CA PRO A 96 -4.22 22.62 -22.06
C PRO A 96 -3.13 21.58 -22.34
N LYS A 97 -2.93 21.24 -23.63
CA LYS A 97 -2.03 20.21 -24.21
C LYS A 97 -0.52 20.41 -23.89
N ILE A 98 -0.17 20.71 -22.64
CA ILE A 98 1.21 20.81 -22.16
C ILE A 98 1.83 19.41 -22.11
N ILE A 99 1.01 18.38 -21.93
CA ILE A 99 1.43 16.98 -21.95
C ILE A 99 1.01 16.36 -23.30
N PRO A 100 1.94 16.05 -24.21
CA PRO A 100 1.61 15.36 -25.44
C PRO A 100 1.15 13.93 -25.14
N PRO A 101 0.17 13.39 -25.90
CA PRO A 101 -0.24 12.00 -25.74
C PRO A 101 0.96 11.08 -25.94
N LEU A 102 1.16 10.14 -25.01
CA LEU A 102 2.26 9.18 -25.01
C LEU A 102 2.29 8.41 -26.34
N HIS A 103 3.18 8.79 -27.25
CA HIS A 103 3.52 7.90 -28.37
C HIS A 103 4.28 6.72 -27.78
N ARG A 104 3.81 5.49 -28.04
CA ARG A 104 4.55 4.29 -27.62
C ARG A 104 5.87 4.29 -28.38
N VAL A 105 6.99 4.46 -27.66
CA VAL A 105 8.32 4.23 -28.23
C VAL A 105 8.40 2.74 -28.56
N PRO A 106 8.59 2.36 -29.84
CA PRO A 106 8.73 0.96 -30.21
C PRO A 106 10.02 0.39 -29.60
N PRO A 107 10.02 -0.84 -29.07
CA PRO A 107 11.24 -1.47 -28.60
C PRO A 107 12.14 -1.78 -29.82
N THR A 108 13.38 -1.28 -29.78
CA THR A 108 14.49 -1.72 -30.64
C THR A 108 15.07 -3.04 -30.16
#